data_AF-A0A2V6SBQ6-F1
#
_entry.id   AF-A0A2V6SBQ6-F1
#
_cell.length_a   1.000
_cell.length_b   1.000
_cell.length_c   1.000
_cell.angle_alpha   90.00
_cell.angle_beta   90.00
_cell.angle_gamma   90.00
#
_symmetry.space_group_name_H-M   'P 1'
#
loop_
_entity.id
_entity.type
_entity.pdbx_description
1 polymer ?
#
loop_
_entity_poly.entity_id
_entity_poly.type
_entity_poly.pdbx_seq_one_letter_code
_entity_poly.pdbx_strand_id
1 'polypeptide(L)'
;MRLAAVLWVTASWIPALLGVGPALGATASPPVIRILEPSAGTLVAAYPVLIRGTVTPPDPDLRVTVNTWPTLMLPDGQWATLEELAPGTHELVVEGRARGAVVSRTVQRVTVLGPAPTRWPLPLRGGAQWAGLGMDRAVPVGTAPFDWTFRLTWWEGVTEGELDPEGDGRLSRHLRGGEGYTHRFPTPGLYAPRLRYTDPGGRVVTQQGLVLVFDRAWLEPILRAQWQAFVTALAQNDLATAAGLVEITRRENFEPWRALLSPQQWQRVAAFFSARPLGWVGLHGYLATFQLGSESEEIGIEFTPDQGDGRWRYYLRDALLLGAVLATEH
;
A
#
# COMPACT_ATOMS: atom_id res chain seq x y z
N MET A 1 -44.63 -28.10 74.39
CA MET A 1 -45.01 -26.89 73.63
C MET A 1 -44.34 -27.00 72.27
N ARG A 2 -45.05 -27.35 71.18
CA ARG A 2 -45.79 -26.45 70.23
C ARG A 2 -44.88 -25.26 69.82
N LEU A 3 -44.51 -24.95 68.58
CA LEU A 3 -44.98 -25.11 67.19
C LEU A 3 -43.71 -24.99 66.27
N ALA A 4 -43.51 -25.55 65.08
CA ALA A 4 -44.30 -25.70 63.83
C ALA A 4 -44.62 -24.38 63.08
N ALA A 5 -43.82 -24.04 62.05
CA ALA A 5 -44.15 -23.34 60.78
C ALA A 5 -42.82 -23.02 60.05
N VAL A 6 -42.40 -23.69 58.96
CA VAL A 6 -42.84 -23.61 57.56
C VAL A 6 -42.91 -22.17 57.02
N LEU A 7 -41.97 -21.78 56.13
CA LEU A 7 -42.30 -21.16 54.84
C LEU A 7 -41.08 -21.01 53.89
N TRP A 8 -41.15 -21.77 52.80
CA TRP A 8 -40.86 -21.45 51.39
C TRP A 8 -39.48 -20.98 50.88
N VAL A 9 -39.07 -21.72 49.84
CA VAL A 9 -37.99 -21.51 48.87
C VAL A 9 -38.30 -20.34 47.95
N THR A 10 -37.29 -19.50 47.65
CA THR A 10 -37.10 -18.97 46.30
C THR A 10 -35.64 -19.08 45.91
N ALA A 11 -35.42 -19.69 44.75
CA ALA A 11 -34.14 -19.90 44.12
C ALA A 11 -33.45 -18.58 43.75
N SER A 12 -32.16 -18.50 44.06
CA SER A 12 -31.21 -17.67 43.32
C SER A 12 -29.98 -18.50 43.05
N TRP A 13 -29.95 -19.06 41.84
CA TRP A 13 -28.78 -19.69 41.23
C TRP A 13 -27.71 -18.64 40.96
N ILE A 14 -26.49 -18.84 41.45
CA ILE A 14 -25.26 -18.65 40.67
C ILE A 14 -24.30 -19.77 41.07
N PRO A 15 -24.07 -20.79 40.22
CA PRO A 15 -22.99 -21.74 40.43
C PRO A 15 -21.64 -21.12 40.06
N ALA A 16 -20.65 -21.59 40.81
CA ALA A 16 -19.23 -21.39 40.68
C ALA A 16 -18.69 -21.65 39.26
N LEU A 17 -17.68 -20.84 38.91
CA LEU A 17 -16.37 -21.27 38.42
C LEU A 17 -16.30 -22.70 37.84
N LEU A 18 -16.13 -22.78 36.52
CA LEU A 18 -15.04 -23.48 35.82
C LEU A 18 -15.39 -23.52 34.32
N GLY A 19 -15.31 -22.35 33.68
CA GLY A 19 -15.22 -22.26 32.23
C GLY A 19 -13.74 -22.19 31.85
N VAL A 20 -13.18 -23.34 31.47
CA VAL A 20 -11.87 -23.43 30.82
C VAL A 20 -11.82 -22.41 29.67
N GLY A 21 -10.75 -21.62 29.65
CA GLY A 21 -10.53 -20.50 28.74
C GLY A 21 -10.58 -20.87 27.25
N PRO A 22 -10.59 -19.86 26.37
CA PRO A 22 -10.83 -20.03 24.95
C PRO A 22 -9.83 -21.00 24.32
N ALA A 23 -10.36 -21.80 23.40
CA ALA A 23 -9.67 -22.84 22.66
C ALA A 23 -8.26 -22.44 22.22
N LEU A 24 -7.32 -23.38 22.43
CA LEU A 24 -6.03 -23.46 21.76
C LEU A 24 -6.15 -23.04 20.29
N GLY A 25 -5.24 -22.17 19.87
CA GLY A 25 -5.29 -21.41 18.63
C GLY A 25 -5.77 -22.19 17.42
N ALA A 26 -6.87 -21.72 16.84
CA ALA A 26 -7.14 -21.98 15.44
C ALA A 26 -5.95 -21.43 14.65
N THR A 27 -5.07 -22.30 14.17
CA THR A 27 -4.06 -21.93 13.19
C THR A 27 -4.80 -21.40 11.97
N ALA A 28 -4.80 -20.08 11.79
CA ALA A 28 -5.33 -19.46 10.59
C ALA A 28 -4.72 -20.18 9.38
N SER A 29 -5.55 -20.51 8.38
CA SER A 29 -5.06 -21.15 7.17
C SER A 29 -3.95 -20.29 6.55
N PRO A 30 -2.84 -20.89 6.10
CA PRO A 30 -1.75 -20.13 5.52
C PRO A 30 -2.26 -19.38 4.27
N PRO A 31 -1.78 -18.16 4.02
CA PRO A 31 -2.21 -17.38 2.88
C PRO A 31 -1.83 -18.09 1.57
N VAL A 32 -2.78 -18.14 0.65
CA VAL A 32 -2.60 -18.70 -0.70
C VAL A 32 -2.56 -17.57 -1.70
N ILE A 33 -1.43 -17.41 -2.39
CA ILE A 33 -1.27 -16.44 -3.47
C ILE A 33 -1.56 -17.07 -4.83
N ARG A 34 -2.29 -16.35 -5.69
CA ARG A 34 -2.68 -16.80 -7.03
C ARG A 34 -2.46 -15.71 -8.06
N ILE A 35 -1.95 -16.07 -9.23
CA ILE A 35 -1.93 -15.22 -10.43
C ILE A 35 -3.25 -15.45 -11.17
N LEU A 36 -4.01 -14.39 -11.41
CA LEU A 36 -5.26 -14.44 -12.17
C LEU A 36 -5.01 -14.08 -13.63
N GLU A 37 -4.17 -13.09 -13.88
CA GLU A 37 -3.79 -12.68 -15.23
C GLU A 37 -2.31 -12.27 -15.29
N PRO A 38 -1.66 -12.50 -16.44
CA PRO A 38 -2.14 -13.29 -17.59
C PRO A 38 -2.24 -14.79 -17.25
N SER A 39 -3.19 -15.53 -17.83
CA SER A 39 -3.34 -16.99 -17.61
C SER A 39 -2.13 -17.80 -18.06
N ALA A 40 -1.95 -19.02 -17.55
CA ALA A 40 -0.79 -19.85 -17.86
C ALA A 40 -0.73 -20.18 -19.36
N GLY A 41 0.44 -20.00 -19.97
CA GLY A 41 0.68 -20.23 -21.40
C GLY A 41 0.12 -19.15 -22.32
N THR A 42 -0.38 -18.04 -21.77
CA THR A 42 -0.93 -16.93 -22.58
C THR A 42 0.16 -16.28 -23.42
N LEU A 43 -0.19 -16.00 -24.68
CA LEU A 43 0.57 -15.13 -25.57
C LEU A 43 0.21 -13.67 -25.27
N VAL A 44 1.18 -12.88 -24.80
CA VAL A 44 0.99 -11.49 -24.41
C VAL A 44 1.49 -10.59 -25.54
N ALA A 45 0.58 -9.80 -26.13
CA ALA A 45 0.89 -8.81 -27.15
C ALA A 45 0.81 -7.36 -26.62
N ALA A 46 0.13 -7.14 -25.50
CA ALA A 46 0.04 -5.84 -24.84
C ALA A 46 1.28 -5.56 -23.99
N TYR A 47 1.62 -4.29 -23.83
CA TYR A 47 2.74 -3.87 -23.01
C TYR A 47 2.42 -2.54 -22.29
N PRO A 48 2.93 -2.31 -21.05
CA PRO A 48 3.61 -3.29 -20.19
C PRO A 48 2.69 -4.46 -19.85
N VAL A 49 3.28 -5.58 -19.44
CA VAL A 49 2.52 -6.79 -19.08
C VAL A 49 1.87 -6.54 -17.72
N LEU A 50 0.55 -6.39 -17.71
CA LEU A 50 -0.22 -6.37 -16.47
C LEU A 50 -0.25 -7.76 -15.85
N ILE A 51 0.27 -7.87 -14.63
CA ILE A 51 0.21 -9.08 -13.83
C ILE A 51 -0.65 -8.77 -12.62
N ARG A 52 -1.74 -9.51 -12.43
CA ARG A 52 -2.66 -9.32 -11.30
C ARG A 52 -3.09 -10.64 -10.69
N GLY A 53 -3.46 -10.58 -9.42
CA GLY A 53 -3.84 -11.78 -8.68
C GLY A 53 -4.53 -11.50 -7.36
N THR A 54 -4.62 -12.54 -6.55
CA THR A 54 -5.25 -12.50 -5.22
C THR A 54 -4.41 -13.21 -4.17
N VAL A 55 -4.65 -12.86 -2.91
CA VAL A 55 -4.20 -13.56 -1.71
C VAL A 55 -5.43 -13.95 -0.90
N THR A 56 -5.47 -15.19 -0.39
CA THR A 56 -6.59 -15.65 0.45
C THR A 56 -6.09 -16.48 1.65
N PRO A 57 -6.46 -16.13 2.89
CA PRO A 57 -7.16 -14.89 3.29
C PRO A 57 -6.28 -13.64 3.07
N PRO A 58 -6.87 -12.45 2.86
CA PRO A 58 -6.10 -11.21 2.79
C PRO A 58 -5.43 -10.92 4.14
N ASP A 59 -4.19 -10.45 4.09
CA ASP A 59 -3.37 -10.14 5.26
C ASP A 59 -2.59 -8.83 5.04
N PRO A 60 -2.91 -7.74 5.76
CA PRO A 60 -2.22 -6.44 5.58
C PRO A 60 -0.72 -6.49 5.88
N ASP A 61 -0.25 -7.50 6.62
CA ASP A 61 1.17 -7.70 6.95
C ASP A 61 1.91 -8.58 5.93
N LEU A 62 1.19 -9.18 4.99
CA LEU A 62 1.73 -10.01 3.92
C LEU A 62 2.25 -9.15 2.78
N ARG A 63 3.50 -9.40 2.42
CA ARG A 63 4.14 -8.80 1.25
C ARG A 63 3.86 -9.65 0.03
N VAL A 64 3.51 -9.02 -1.08
CA VAL A 64 3.52 -9.67 -2.40
C VAL A 64 4.71 -9.17 -3.20
N THR A 65 5.47 -10.08 -3.81
CA THR A 65 6.48 -9.75 -4.81
C THR A 65 6.21 -10.47 -6.12
N VAL A 66 6.48 -9.81 -7.24
CA VAL A 66 6.49 -10.38 -8.57
C VAL A 66 7.90 -10.22 -9.13
N ASN A 67 8.56 -11.32 -9.50
CA ASN A 67 9.94 -11.32 -9.98
C ASN A 67 10.89 -10.50 -9.08
N THR A 68 10.76 -10.66 -7.75
CA THR A 68 11.46 -9.94 -6.68
C THR A 68 11.02 -8.49 -6.41
N TRP A 69 10.24 -7.87 -7.31
CA TRP A 69 9.73 -6.51 -7.11
C TRP A 69 8.50 -6.51 -6.19
N PRO A 70 8.47 -5.69 -5.13
CA PRO A 70 7.30 -5.58 -4.27
C PRO A 70 6.10 -4.97 -5.03
N THR A 71 4.90 -5.43 -4.71
CA THR A 71 3.64 -4.82 -5.14
C THR A 71 2.74 -4.59 -3.94
N LEU A 72 1.82 -3.63 -4.07
CA LEU A 72 0.81 -3.38 -3.08
C LEU A 72 -0.37 -4.34 -3.21
N MET A 73 -0.91 -4.67 -2.04
CA MET A 73 -2.13 -5.43 -1.90
C MET A 73 -3.25 -4.54 -1.36
N LEU A 74 -4.41 -4.66 -1.96
CA LEU A 74 -5.65 -4.01 -1.54
C LEU A 74 -6.32 -4.76 -0.37
N PRO A 75 -7.28 -4.14 0.34
CA PRO A 75 -7.96 -4.72 1.49
C PRO A 75 -8.59 -6.10 1.24
N ASP A 76 -9.05 -6.33 0.01
CA ASP A 76 -9.72 -7.55 -0.43
C ASP A 76 -8.75 -8.65 -0.87
N GLY A 77 -7.44 -8.40 -0.78
CA GLY A 77 -6.38 -9.33 -1.18
C GLY A 77 -6.00 -9.24 -2.65
N GLN A 78 -6.59 -8.32 -3.43
CA GLN A 78 -6.15 -8.08 -4.80
C GLN A 78 -4.78 -7.41 -4.84
N TRP A 79 -3.96 -7.79 -5.81
CA TRP A 79 -2.66 -7.15 -6.06
C TRP A 79 -2.41 -7.09 -7.57
N ALA A 80 -1.59 -6.12 -7.99
CA ALA A 80 -1.14 -6.03 -9.38
C ALA A 80 0.17 -5.28 -9.56
N THR A 81 0.87 -5.59 -10.64
CA THR A 81 2.05 -4.87 -11.08
C THR A 81 2.09 -4.79 -12.61
N LEU A 82 2.90 -3.87 -13.12
CA LEU A 82 3.22 -3.75 -14.53
C LEU A 82 4.66 -4.17 -14.75
N GLU A 83 4.89 -5.20 -15.56
CA GLU A 83 6.22 -5.68 -15.89
C GLU A 83 6.59 -5.45 -17.34
N GLU A 84 7.83 -5.01 -17.52
CA GLU A 84 8.44 -4.83 -18.84
C GLU A 84 9.26 -6.07 -19.17
N LEU A 85 8.64 -6.96 -19.94
CA LEU A 85 9.24 -8.22 -20.33
C LEU A 85 9.72 -8.12 -21.78
N ALA A 86 10.95 -8.56 -22.04
CA ALA A 86 11.47 -8.70 -23.40
C ALA A 86 10.67 -9.75 -24.19
N PRO A 87 10.75 -9.79 -25.53
CA PRO A 87 10.15 -10.88 -26.31
C PRO A 87 10.69 -12.25 -25.87
N GLY A 88 9.80 -13.24 -25.80
CA GLY A 88 10.16 -14.61 -25.42
C GLY A 88 9.32 -15.16 -24.27
N THR A 89 9.69 -16.36 -23.82
CA THR A 89 9.01 -17.06 -22.73
C THR A 89 9.61 -16.67 -21.39
N HIS A 90 8.76 -16.27 -20.45
CA HIS A 90 9.13 -15.84 -19.10
C HIS A 90 8.41 -16.67 -18.05
N GLU A 91 9.06 -16.85 -16.91
CA GLU A 91 8.43 -17.34 -15.69
C GLU A 91 8.10 -16.17 -14.77
N LEU A 92 6.82 -15.96 -14.52
CA LEU A 92 6.33 -15.03 -13.52
C LEU A 92 6.39 -15.73 -12.16
N VAL A 93 7.31 -15.32 -11.30
CA VAL A 93 7.44 -15.85 -9.95
C VAL A 93 6.79 -14.88 -8.98
N VAL A 94 5.73 -15.33 -8.31
CA VAL A 94 5.01 -14.52 -7.34
C VAL A 94 5.09 -15.16 -5.96
N GLU A 95 5.51 -14.38 -4.98
CA GLU A 95 5.73 -14.83 -3.61
C GLU A 95 4.93 -13.96 -2.62
N GLY A 96 4.20 -14.62 -1.73
CA GLY A 96 3.66 -14.04 -0.51
C GLY A 96 4.66 -14.24 0.62
N ARG A 97 5.11 -13.15 1.26
CA ARG A 97 6.11 -13.19 2.34
C ARG A 97 5.56 -12.61 3.64
N ALA A 98 5.68 -13.37 4.72
CA ALA A 98 5.36 -12.90 6.07
C ALA A 98 6.63 -12.89 6.92
N ARG A 99 6.95 -11.75 7.54
CA ARG A 99 8.17 -11.56 8.36
C ARG A 99 9.45 -11.98 7.63
N GLY A 100 9.52 -11.69 6.32
CA GLY A 100 10.66 -12.01 5.46
C GLY A 100 10.68 -13.43 4.88
N ALA A 101 9.96 -14.38 5.48
CA ALA A 101 9.87 -15.76 4.99
C ALA A 101 8.83 -15.90 3.87
N VAL A 102 9.12 -16.70 2.84
CA VAL A 102 8.11 -17.08 1.84
C VAL A 102 7.11 -18.02 2.50
N VAL A 103 5.85 -17.59 2.56
CA VAL A 103 4.74 -18.38 3.11
C VAL A 103 3.79 -18.88 2.01
N SER A 104 3.88 -18.29 0.82
CA SER A 104 3.11 -18.70 -0.35
C SER A 104 3.90 -18.41 -1.62
N ARG A 105 3.81 -19.29 -2.62
CA ARG A 105 4.52 -19.12 -3.89
C ARG A 105 3.70 -19.69 -5.04
N THR A 106 3.62 -18.95 -6.13
CA THR A 106 3.05 -19.42 -7.40
C THR A 106 3.97 -19.04 -8.55
N VAL A 107 3.98 -19.86 -9.59
CA VAL A 107 4.80 -19.64 -10.80
C VAL A 107 3.92 -19.83 -12.01
N GLN A 108 4.04 -18.93 -12.99
CA GLN A 108 3.26 -18.98 -14.21
C GLN A 108 4.09 -18.64 -15.43
N ARG A 109 3.99 -19.46 -16.47
CA ARG A 109 4.68 -19.23 -17.74
C ARG A 109 3.83 -18.38 -18.67
N VAL A 110 4.48 -17.42 -19.32
CA VAL A 110 3.87 -16.52 -20.32
C VAL A 110 4.84 -16.35 -21.49
N THR A 111 4.32 -16.06 -22.67
CA THR A 111 5.16 -15.77 -23.84
C THR A 111 4.81 -14.40 -24.38
N VAL A 112 5.78 -13.49 -24.39
CA VAL A 112 5.64 -12.13 -24.90
C VAL A 112 6.00 -12.14 -26.38
N LEU A 113 5.05 -11.74 -27.22
CA LEU A 113 5.14 -11.93 -28.68
C LEU A 113 6.04 -10.92 -29.39
N GLY A 114 6.14 -9.70 -28.88
CA GLY A 114 6.80 -8.60 -29.58
C GLY A 114 7.55 -7.67 -28.62
N PRO A 115 8.53 -6.92 -29.14
CA PRO A 115 9.31 -6.03 -28.30
C PRO A 115 8.43 -4.90 -27.77
N ALA A 116 8.79 -4.41 -26.59
CA ALA A 116 8.37 -3.11 -26.12
C ALA A 116 8.55 -2.07 -27.25
N PRO A 117 7.54 -1.23 -27.56
CA PRO A 117 7.76 0.01 -28.27
C PRO A 117 9.01 0.75 -27.75
N THR A 118 9.88 1.19 -28.66
CA THR A 118 11.09 1.97 -28.33
C THR A 118 10.77 3.38 -27.82
N ARG A 119 9.53 3.85 -28.02
CA ARG A 119 8.97 5.08 -27.48
C ARG A 119 7.55 4.80 -27.01
N TRP A 120 7.15 5.41 -25.89
CA TRP A 120 5.84 5.24 -25.22
C TRP A 120 5.09 6.57 -25.24
N PRO A 121 3.77 6.62 -25.52
CA PRO A 121 3.01 7.75 -25.02
C PRO A 121 3.03 7.49 -23.53
N LEU A 122 3.85 8.22 -22.78
CA LEU A 122 3.85 8.06 -21.34
C LEU A 122 2.50 8.62 -20.89
N PRO A 123 1.53 7.82 -20.40
CA PRO A 123 0.51 8.38 -19.52
C PRO A 123 1.31 8.93 -18.35
N LEU A 124 1.44 10.26 -18.32
CA LEU A 124 2.48 10.99 -17.61
C LEU A 124 2.73 10.43 -16.20
N ARG A 125 4.03 10.29 -15.86
CA ARG A 125 4.54 10.37 -14.49
C ARG A 125 3.87 11.59 -13.85
N GLY A 126 2.85 11.36 -13.02
CA GLY A 126 2.28 12.43 -12.21
C GLY A 126 3.32 12.85 -11.17
N GLY A 127 3.96 13.99 -11.40
CA GLY A 127 4.14 15.03 -10.38
C GLY A 127 4.83 14.70 -9.06
N ALA A 128 5.61 13.63 -8.93
CA ALA A 128 6.52 13.45 -7.80
C ALA A 128 7.92 13.14 -8.30
N GLN A 129 8.79 14.14 -8.21
CA GLN A 129 10.25 14.12 -8.40
C GLN A 129 11.02 13.22 -7.40
N TRP A 130 10.33 12.30 -6.71
CA TRP A 130 10.87 11.47 -5.63
C TRP A 130 11.17 10.04 -6.07
N ALA A 131 11.50 9.85 -7.36
CA ALA A 131 11.99 8.57 -7.90
C ALA A 131 13.46 8.35 -7.48
N GLY A 132 13.68 8.10 -6.19
CA GLY A 132 14.90 7.53 -5.66
C GLY A 132 14.76 6.02 -5.58
N LEU A 133 15.23 5.32 -6.61
CA LEU A 133 15.63 3.89 -6.60
C LEU A 133 14.69 2.92 -5.86
N GLY A 134 13.57 2.49 -6.46
CA GLY A 134 12.81 1.34 -5.91
C GLY A 134 11.33 1.20 -6.28
N MET A 135 10.68 2.24 -6.81
CA MET A 135 9.27 2.21 -7.26
C MET A 135 9.07 3.02 -8.55
N ASP A 136 10.02 2.93 -9.49
CA ASP A 136 10.18 3.85 -10.64
C ASP A 136 9.25 3.56 -11.84
N ARG A 137 8.03 3.07 -11.59
CA ARG A 137 6.94 2.98 -12.57
C ARG A 137 5.70 3.57 -11.89
N ALA A 138 5.47 4.87 -12.07
CA ALA A 138 4.51 5.68 -11.32
C ALA A 138 3.04 5.23 -11.52
N VAL A 139 2.67 4.11 -10.90
CA VAL A 139 1.30 3.65 -10.71
C VAL A 139 0.59 4.73 -9.88
N PRO A 140 -0.48 5.35 -10.38
CA PRO A 140 -1.27 6.28 -9.60
C PRO A 140 -1.90 5.52 -8.43
N VAL A 141 -1.66 6.02 -7.23
CA VAL A 141 -2.18 5.46 -5.99
C VAL A 141 -2.84 6.58 -5.19
N GLY A 142 -4.03 6.31 -4.68
CA GLY A 142 -4.81 7.23 -3.85
C GLY A 142 -5.90 6.52 -3.08
N THR A 143 -6.68 7.25 -2.28
CA THR A 143 -7.86 6.72 -1.58
C THR A 143 -9.14 7.12 -2.28
N ALA A 144 -10.16 6.26 -2.27
CA ALA A 144 -11.46 6.58 -2.85
C ALA A 144 -12.17 7.74 -2.09
N PRO A 145 -12.86 8.65 -2.81
CA PRO A 145 -12.80 8.84 -4.26
C PRO A 145 -11.46 9.43 -4.68
N PHE A 146 -10.87 8.93 -5.77
CA PHE A 146 -9.56 9.35 -6.27
C PHE A 146 -9.68 10.00 -7.65
N ASP A 147 -9.31 11.27 -7.76
CA ASP A 147 -9.25 11.99 -9.03
C ASP A 147 -7.83 11.88 -9.62
N TRP A 148 -7.70 11.32 -10.82
CA TRP A 148 -6.43 11.19 -11.52
C TRP A 148 -6.50 11.82 -12.90
N THR A 149 -5.45 12.54 -13.28
CA THR A 149 -5.38 13.17 -14.60
C THR A 149 -4.43 12.41 -15.51
N PHE A 150 -5.01 11.72 -16.50
CA PHE A 150 -4.28 11.16 -17.63
C PHE A 150 -3.82 12.31 -18.51
N ARG A 151 -2.51 12.45 -18.71
CA ARG A 151 -1.92 13.35 -19.71
C ARG A 151 -1.04 12.53 -20.62
N LEU A 152 -1.20 12.69 -21.93
CA LEU A 152 -0.47 11.90 -22.91
C LEU A 152 0.54 12.77 -23.62
N THR A 153 1.82 12.40 -23.50
CA THR A 153 2.88 12.96 -24.35
C THR A 153 3.08 12.02 -25.52
N TRP A 154 2.59 12.40 -26.69
CA TRP A 154 2.73 11.63 -27.91
C TRP A 154 4.09 11.87 -28.56
N TRP A 155 4.60 10.89 -29.31
CA TRP A 155 5.80 11.06 -30.13
C TRP A 155 5.42 11.26 -31.61
N GLU A 156 6.41 11.65 -32.42
CA GLU A 156 6.26 11.95 -33.85
C GLU A 156 5.42 10.90 -34.61
N GLY A 157 4.29 11.36 -35.16
CA GLY A 157 3.38 10.59 -36.00
C GLY A 157 2.19 9.94 -35.28
N VAL A 158 2.13 9.97 -33.94
CA VAL A 158 0.90 9.66 -33.19
C VAL A 158 0.27 10.96 -32.71
N THR A 159 -0.98 11.21 -33.09
CA THR A 159 -1.67 12.49 -32.77
C THR A 159 -2.86 12.31 -31.84
N GLU A 160 -3.36 11.08 -31.71
CA GLU A 160 -4.55 10.76 -30.94
C GLU A 160 -4.60 9.30 -30.50
N GLY A 161 -5.48 9.02 -29.54
CA GLY A 161 -5.88 7.67 -29.16
C GLY A 161 -7.11 7.66 -28.28
N GLU A 162 -7.57 6.46 -27.99
CA GLU A 162 -8.77 6.18 -27.23
C GLU A 162 -8.40 5.56 -25.87
N LEU A 163 -8.91 6.15 -24.80
CA LEU A 163 -8.70 5.73 -23.43
C LEU A 163 -9.96 5.05 -22.88
N ASP A 164 -9.73 3.89 -22.28
CA ASP A 164 -10.60 3.21 -21.32
C ASP A 164 -9.96 3.41 -19.93
N PRO A 165 -10.42 4.38 -19.13
CA PRO A 165 -9.78 4.72 -17.86
C PRO A 165 -9.99 3.67 -16.76
N GLU A 166 -11.04 2.85 -16.87
CA GLU A 166 -11.42 1.86 -15.85
C GLU A 166 -10.86 0.47 -16.18
N GLY A 167 -10.60 0.19 -17.45
CA GLY A 167 -10.16 -1.11 -17.95
C GLY A 167 -11.31 -2.10 -18.17
N ASP A 168 -12.54 -1.62 -18.32
CA ASP A 168 -13.75 -2.44 -18.47
C ASP A 168 -13.97 -2.93 -19.92
N GLY A 169 -13.11 -2.53 -20.84
CA GLY A 169 -13.17 -2.84 -22.27
C GLY A 169 -13.94 -1.81 -23.10
N ARG A 170 -14.46 -0.74 -22.49
CA ARG A 170 -15.19 0.33 -23.18
C ARG A 170 -14.29 1.54 -23.35
N LEU A 171 -13.75 1.67 -24.56
CA LEU A 171 -13.04 2.89 -24.97
C LEU A 171 -14.03 4.04 -25.00
N SER A 172 -13.91 4.94 -24.03
CA SER A 172 -14.92 5.96 -23.73
C SER A 172 -14.40 7.38 -23.95
N ARG A 173 -13.08 7.55 -24.11
CA ARG A 173 -12.49 8.89 -24.24
C ARG A 173 -11.48 8.99 -25.37
N HIS A 174 -11.74 9.89 -26.32
CA HIS A 174 -10.73 10.33 -27.29
C HIS A 174 -9.79 11.35 -26.65
N LEU A 175 -8.49 11.22 -26.89
CA LEU A 175 -7.44 12.10 -26.38
C LEU A 175 -6.52 12.52 -27.51
N ARG A 176 -6.27 13.82 -27.65
CA ARG A 176 -5.32 14.37 -28.62
C ARG A 176 -3.98 14.71 -27.98
N GLY A 177 -3.01 15.01 -28.84
CA GLY A 177 -1.75 15.70 -28.54
C GLY A 177 -1.83 16.72 -27.40
N GLY A 178 -1.22 16.44 -26.24
CA GLY A 178 -1.09 17.42 -25.15
C GLY A 178 -2.35 17.67 -24.32
N GLU A 179 -3.45 16.96 -24.59
CA GLU A 179 -4.66 17.04 -23.77
C GLU A 179 -4.49 16.28 -22.44
N GLY A 180 -5.09 16.83 -21.39
CA GLY A 180 -5.26 16.17 -20.10
C GLY A 180 -6.72 15.77 -19.88
N TYR A 181 -6.94 14.58 -19.34
CA TYR A 181 -8.26 14.09 -18.94
C TYR A 181 -8.24 13.62 -17.50
N THR A 182 -9.03 14.29 -16.65
CA THR A 182 -9.24 13.88 -15.27
C THR A 182 -10.39 12.89 -15.20
N HIS A 183 -10.11 11.71 -14.66
CA HIS A 183 -11.09 10.69 -14.34
C HIS A 183 -11.20 10.53 -12.83
N ARG A 184 -12.42 10.30 -12.34
CA ARG A 184 -12.72 10.08 -10.93
C ARG A 184 -12.98 8.60 -10.70
N PHE A 185 -12.16 7.97 -9.89
CA PHE A 185 -12.36 6.60 -9.42
C PHE A 185 -13.15 6.63 -8.11
N PRO A 186 -14.46 6.30 -8.12
CA PRO A 186 -15.33 6.55 -6.98
C PRO A 186 -15.20 5.49 -5.87
N THR A 187 -14.71 4.31 -6.20
CA THR A 187 -14.67 3.15 -5.31
C THR A 187 -13.24 2.65 -5.12
N PRO A 188 -12.92 2.07 -3.96
CA PRO A 188 -11.68 1.31 -3.80
C PRO A 188 -11.60 0.19 -4.81
N GLY A 189 -10.39 -0.10 -5.30
CA GLY A 189 -10.18 -1.18 -6.27
C GLY A 189 -8.91 -1.02 -7.09
N LEU A 190 -8.68 -2.04 -7.91
CA LEU A 190 -7.64 -2.10 -8.92
C LEU A 190 -8.28 -1.77 -10.28
N TYR A 191 -7.79 -0.72 -10.91
CA TYR A 191 -8.21 -0.32 -12.26
C TYR A 191 -7.07 -0.56 -13.25
N ALA A 192 -7.42 -1.06 -14.43
CA ALA A 192 -6.44 -1.47 -15.45
C ALA A 192 -6.66 -0.65 -16.73
N PRO A 193 -6.43 0.67 -16.72
CA PRO A 193 -6.72 1.54 -17.84
C PRO A 193 -6.04 1.04 -19.13
N ARG A 194 -6.71 1.23 -20.26
CA ARG A 194 -6.21 0.84 -21.58
C ARG A 194 -6.19 2.03 -22.51
N LEU A 195 -5.05 2.25 -23.16
CA LEU A 195 -4.90 3.23 -24.22
C LEU A 195 -4.74 2.50 -25.54
N ARG A 196 -5.63 2.76 -26.49
CA ARG A 196 -5.54 2.28 -27.87
C ARG A 196 -5.14 3.43 -28.79
N TYR A 197 -4.12 3.24 -29.60
CA TYR A 197 -3.68 4.24 -30.58
C TYR A 197 -3.11 3.57 -31.83
N THR A 198 -2.98 4.33 -32.91
CA THR A 198 -2.35 3.87 -34.16
C THR A 198 -0.95 4.47 -34.25
N ASP A 199 0.07 3.62 -34.40
CA ASP A 199 1.44 4.08 -34.56
C ASP A 199 1.70 4.64 -35.98
N PRO A 200 2.85 5.32 -36.23
CA PRO A 200 3.12 5.90 -37.55
C PRO A 200 3.22 4.88 -38.69
N GLY A 201 3.39 3.60 -38.37
CA GLY A 201 3.37 2.49 -39.34
C GLY A 201 1.97 1.96 -39.65
N GLY A 202 0.92 2.59 -39.10
CA GLY A 202 -0.47 2.17 -39.28
C GLY A 202 -0.89 0.99 -38.40
N ARG A 203 -0.05 0.56 -37.45
CA ARG A 203 -0.37 -0.55 -36.56
C ARG A 203 -1.14 -0.04 -35.34
N VAL A 204 -2.23 -0.73 -35.01
CA VAL A 204 -2.99 -0.48 -33.77
C VAL A 204 -2.24 -1.10 -32.60
N VAL A 205 -1.94 -0.28 -31.60
CA VAL A 205 -1.26 -0.68 -30.36
C VAL A 205 -2.21 -0.47 -29.19
N THR A 206 -2.20 -1.41 -28.25
CA THR A 206 -2.89 -1.28 -26.96
C THR A 206 -1.87 -1.29 -25.84
N GLN A 207 -1.88 -0.23 -25.05
CA GLN A 207 -1.09 -0.08 -23.84
C GLN A 207 -1.95 -0.28 -22.61
N GLN A 208 -1.38 -0.91 -21.60
CA GLN A 208 -2.02 -1.09 -20.30
C GLN A 208 -1.40 -0.17 -19.25
N GLY A 209 -2.23 0.32 -18.35
CA GLY A 209 -1.81 0.98 -17.12
C GLY A 209 -2.39 0.28 -15.90
N LEU A 210 -2.05 0.82 -14.74
CA LEU A 210 -2.53 0.34 -13.45
C LEU A 210 -2.82 1.58 -12.60
N VAL A 211 -3.98 1.60 -11.94
CA VAL A 211 -4.34 2.59 -10.92
C VAL A 211 -4.83 1.82 -9.69
N LEU A 212 -4.30 2.16 -8.52
CA LEU A 212 -4.69 1.55 -7.25
C LEU A 212 -5.45 2.55 -6.40
N VAL A 213 -6.65 2.18 -5.99
CA VAL A 213 -7.50 3.03 -5.15
C VAL A 213 -7.77 2.29 -3.85
N PHE A 214 -7.24 2.82 -2.75
CA PHE A 214 -7.40 2.28 -1.41
C PHE A 214 -8.72 2.71 -0.78
N ASP A 215 -9.25 1.83 0.08
CA ASP A 215 -10.25 2.24 1.06
C ASP A 215 -9.54 2.96 2.21
N ARG A 216 -9.87 4.24 2.40
CA ARG A 216 -9.36 5.02 3.52
C ARG A 216 -9.73 4.38 4.86
N ALA A 217 -10.96 3.87 5.00
CA ALA A 217 -11.44 3.28 6.25
C ALA A 217 -10.64 2.02 6.64
N TRP A 218 -10.00 1.38 5.67
CA TRP A 218 -9.09 0.25 5.91
C TRP A 218 -7.64 0.70 6.15
N LEU A 219 -7.10 1.60 5.31
CA LEU A 219 -5.68 1.98 5.37
C LEU A 219 -5.37 2.87 6.58
N GLU A 220 -6.24 3.83 6.90
CA GLU A 220 -6.00 4.80 7.95
C GLU A 220 -5.78 4.15 9.34
N PRO A 221 -6.62 3.20 9.80
CA PRO A 221 -6.39 2.51 11.08
C PRO A 221 -5.07 1.74 11.15
N ILE A 222 -4.63 1.13 10.04
CA ILE A 222 -3.36 0.37 9.98
C ILE A 222 -2.19 1.32 10.21
N LEU A 223 -2.14 2.45 9.51
CA LEU A 223 -1.05 3.42 9.63
C LEU A 223 -1.06 4.12 11.00
N ARG A 224 -2.24 4.40 11.55
CA ARG A 224 -2.37 4.89 12.94
C ARG A 224 -1.82 3.89 13.95
N ALA A 225 -2.08 2.60 13.77
CA ALA A 225 -1.55 1.57 14.65
C ALA A 225 0.00 1.50 14.56
N GLN A 226 0.56 1.63 13.36
CA GLN A 226 2.02 1.71 13.18
C GLN A 226 2.63 2.95 13.85
N TRP A 227 1.99 4.11 13.71
CA TRP A 227 2.40 5.33 14.43
C TRP A 227 2.40 5.10 15.95
N GLN A 228 1.32 4.54 16.48
CA GLN A 228 1.19 4.31 17.92
C GLN A 228 2.25 3.31 18.41
N ALA A 229 2.56 2.28 17.63
CA ALA A 229 3.63 1.33 17.94
C ALA A 229 5.00 2.03 17.99
N PHE A 230 5.27 2.95 17.07
CA PHE A 230 6.50 3.74 17.06
C PHE A 230 6.60 4.63 18.31
N VAL A 231 5.56 5.39 18.61
CA VAL A 231 5.50 6.27 19.80
C VAL A 231 5.63 5.46 21.10
N THR A 232 4.99 4.28 21.17
CA THR A 232 5.10 3.38 22.33
C THR A 232 6.53 2.86 22.51
N ALA A 233 7.19 2.47 21.42
CA ALA A 233 8.59 2.03 21.46
C ALA A 233 9.52 3.16 21.95
N LEU A 234 9.30 4.41 21.52
CA LEU A 234 10.04 5.57 22.05
C LEU A 234 9.79 5.77 23.56
N ALA A 235 8.55 5.67 24.03
CA ALA A 235 8.21 5.81 25.45
C ALA A 235 8.88 4.73 26.34
N GLN A 236 9.06 3.53 25.78
CA GLN A 236 9.72 2.40 26.44
C GLN A 236 11.25 2.42 26.26
N ASN A 237 11.79 3.41 25.55
CA ASN A 237 13.19 3.47 25.14
C ASN A 237 13.64 2.21 24.35
N ASP A 238 12.71 1.54 23.66
CA ASP A 238 12.98 0.43 22.75
C ASP A 238 13.30 0.99 21.35
N LEU A 239 14.51 1.54 21.23
CA LEU A 239 14.96 2.21 20.01
C LEU A 239 15.18 1.24 18.85
N ALA A 240 15.35 -0.07 19.11
CA ALA A 240 15.48 -1.08 18.08
C ALA A 240 14.12 -1.32 17.39
N THR A 241 13.06 -1.47 18.18
CA THR A 241 11.69 -1.57 17.65
C THR A 241 11.28 -0.29 16.94
N ALA A 242 11.55 0.89 17.53
CA ALA A 242 11.26 2.17 16.90
C ALA A 242 11.96 2.32 15.54
N ALA A 243 13.26 2.00 15.45
CA ALA A 243 14.00 2.02 14.19
C ALA A 243 13.43 1.04 13.15
N GLY A 244 12.94 -0.14 13.58
CA GLY A 244 12.29 -1.11 12.70
C GLY A 244 11.00 -0.62 12.04
N LEU A 245 10.35 0.38 12.63
CA LEU A 245 9.15 1.04 12.12
C LEU A 245 9.44 2.24 11.22
N VAL A 246 10.70 2.69 11.18
CA VAL A 246 11.19 3.71 10.23
C VAL A 246 11.54 3.03 8.91
N GLU A 247 11.16 3.68 7.80
CA GLU A 247 11.48 3.25 6.44
C GLU A 247 13.00 3.05 6.28
N ILE A 248 13.40 1.96 5.62
CA ILE A 248 14.78 1.47 5.64
C ILE A 248 15.81 2.51 5.17
N THR A 249 15.50 3.28 4.12
CA THR A 249 16.39 4.34 3.59
C THR A 249 16.46 5.55 4.52
N ARG A 250 15.51 5.69 5.46
CA ARG A 250 15.46 6.76 6.47
C ARG A 250 15.97 6.36 7.84
N ARG A 251 16.33 5.08 8.06
CA ARG A 251 16.85 4.63 9.36
C ARG A 251 18.18 5.28 9.73
N GLU A 252 19.05 5.53 8.74
CA GLU A 252 20.32 6.22 9.00
C GLU A 252 20.11 7.64 9.54
N ASN A 253 19.03 8.32 9.15
CA ASN A 253 18.66 9.62 9.69
C ASN A 253 18.14 9.55 11.13
N PHE A 254 17.64 8.39 11.57
CA PHE A 254 17.19 8.18 12.93
C PHE A 254 18.36 7.93 13.90
N GLU A 255 19.46 7.34 13.41
CA GLU A 255 20.59 6.91 14.23
C GLU A 255 21.26 8.04 15.04
N PRO A 256 21.52 9.24 14.48
CA PRO A 256 22.09 10.35 15.24
C PRO A 256 21.26 10.73 16.48
N TRP A 257 19.92 10.69 16.36
CA TRP A 257 19.03 11.00 17.48
C TRP A 257 19.11 9.95 18.59
N ARG A 258 19.27 8.67 18.22
CA ARG A 258 19.43 7.58 19.19
C ARG A 258 20.67 7.78 20.07
N ALA A 259 21.75 8.30 19.50
CA ALA A 259 22.98 8.60 20.22
C ALA A 259 22.89 9.89 21.03
N LEU A 260 22.12 10.89 20.56
CA LEU A 260 22.04 12.22 21.16
C LEU A 260 21.08 12.28 22.37
N LEU A 261 19.94 11.61 22.29
CA LEU A 261 18.87 11.76 23.29
C LEU A 261 18.97 10.71 24.40
N SER A 262 18.82 11.16 25.64
CA SER A 262 18.68 10.31 26.81
C SER A 262 17.33 9.58 26.84
N PRO A 263 17.18 8.48 27.60
CA PRO A 263 15.91 7.79 27.75
C PRO A 263 14.76 8.70 28.24
N GLN A 264 15.05 9.65 29.12
CA GLN A 264 14.05 10.61 29.60
C GLN A 264 13.61 11.58 28.50
N GLN A 265 14.53 12.02 27.63
CA GLN A 265 14.19 12.86 26.48
C GLN A 265 13.32 12.08 25.48
N TRP A 266 13.61 10.81 25.23
CA TRP A 266 12.75 9.96 24.39
C TRP A 266 11.33 9.81 24.94
N GLN A 267 11.18 9.66 26.25
CA GLN A 267 9.87 9.65 26.90
C GLN A 267 9.11 10.97 26.72
N ARG A 268 9.80 12.11 26.80
CA ARG A 268 9.19 13.42 26.54
C ARG A 268 8.76 13.58 25.08
N VAL A 269 9.60 13.15 24.14
CA VAL A 269 9.26 13.12 22.70
C VAL A 269 8.03 12.23 22.45
N ALA A 270 7.98 11.06 23.07
CA ALA A 270 6.83 10.17 22.96
C ALA A 270 5.55 10.78 23.56
N ALA A 271 5.65 11.45 24.71
CA ALA A 271 4.54 12.17 25.32
C ALA A 271 4.06 13.34 24.44
N PHE A 272 4.99 14.09 23.83
CA PHE A 272 4.69 15.16 22.89
C PHE A 272 3.86 14.66 21.70
N PHE A 273 4.24 13.51 21.12
CA PHE A 273 3.49 12.89 20.03
C PHE A 273 2.15 12.32 20.49
N SER A 274 2.09 11.65 21.65
CA SER A 274 0.87 11.01 22.17
C SER A 274 -0.21 12.02 22.54
N ALA A 275 0.17 13.24 22.93
CA ALA A 275 -0.77 14.29 23.33
C ALA A 275 -1.52 14.91 22.14
N ARG A 276 -1.12 14.62 20.90
CA ARG A 276 -1.68 15.24 19.69
C ARG A 276 -2.44 14.21 18.86
N PRO A 277 -3.65 14.55 18.39
CA PRO A 277 -4.36 13.69 17.47
C PRO A 277 -3.60 13.63 16.14
N LEU A 278 -3.57 12.45 15.54
CA LEU A 278 -3.18 12.28 14.16
C LEU A 278 -4.43 12.51 13.29
N GLY A 279 -4.36 13.27 12.20
CA GLY A 279 -5.44 13.54 11.26
C GLY A 279 -5.04 13.09 9.86
N TRP A 280 -5.91 12.38 9.14
CA TRP A 280 -5.62 11.96 7.77
C TRP A 280 -5.67 13.15 6.81
N VAL A 281 -4.60 13.37 6.06
CA VAL A 281 -4.53 14.40 5.01
C VAL A 281 -4.86 13.78 3.65
N GLY A 282 -4.19 12.69 3.29
CA GLY A 282 -4.38 12.07 1.99
C GLY A 282 -3.36 10.97 1.66
N LEU A 283 -3.58 10.33 0.53
CA LEU A 283 -2.63 9.40 -0.08
C LEU A 283 -2.31 9.92 -1.48
N HIS A 284 -1.05 10.29 -1.70
CA HIS A 284 -0.56 10.80 -2.98
C HIS A 284 0.55 9.89 -3.49
N GLY A 285 0.23 9.06 -4.49
CA GLY A 285 1.12 7.97 -4.87
C GLY A 285 1.32 7.03 -3.68
N TYR A 286 2.56 6.67 -3.39
CA TYR A 286 2.89 5.77 -2.29
C TYR A 286 3.08 6.48 -0.95
N LEU A 287 2.78 7.77 -0.85
CA LEU A 287 2.98 8.56 0.36
C LEU A 287 1.63 8.86 1.02
N ALA A 288 1.36 8.19 2.14
CA ALA A 288 0.23 8.52 3.00
C ALA A 288 0.66 9.61 3.98
N THR A 289 -0.08 10.72 3.99
CA THR A 289 0.23 11.88 4.83
C THR A 289 -0.83 12.04 5.91
N PHE A 290 -0.34 12.29 7.11
CA PHE A 290 -1.11 12.66 8.27
C PHE A 290 -0.60 13.99 8.84
N GLN A 291 -1.49 14.71 9.49
CA GLN A 291 -1.15 15.88 10.29
C GLN A 291 -1.19 15.52 11.77
N LEU A 292 -0.17 15.94 12.52
CA LEU A 292 -0.15 15.81 13.96
C LEU A 292 -0.53 17.14 14.62
N GLY A 293 -1.64 17.16 15.38
CA GLY A 293 -2.14 18.37 16.04
C GLY A 293 -3.31 19.04 15.32
N SER A 294 -3.57 20.31 15.62
CA SER A 294 -4.59 21.13 14.95
C SER A 294 -4.07 21.72 13.63
N GLU A 295 -4.97 22.20 12.76
CA GLU A 295 -4.65 22.71 11.41
C GLU A 295 -3.52 23.76 11.37
N SER A 296 -3.29 24.52 12.46
CA SER A 296 -2.24 25.55 12.57
C SER A 296 -0.84 25.04 12.97
N GLU A 297 -0.70 23.80 13.47
CA GLU A 297 0.58 23.13 13.71
C GLU A 297 0.78 22.09 12.61
N GLU A 298 1.52 22.43 11.55
CA GLU A 298 1.68 21.57 10.38
C GLU A 298 2.88 20.63 10.54
N ILE A 299 2.80 19.70 11.49
CA ILE A 299 3.76 18.60 11.58
C ILE A 299 3.22 17.43 10.73
N GLY A 300 3.76 17.30 9.50
CA GLY A 300 3.44 16.22 8.59
C GLY A 300 4.10 14.90 8.99
N ILE A 301 3.29 13.89 9.30
CA ILE A 301 3.70 12.50 9.49
C ILE A 301 3.42 11.76 8.19
N GLU A 302 4.43 11.08 7.68
CA GLU A 302 4.34 10.42 6.38
C GLU A 302 4.60 8.92 6.52
N PHE A 303 3.89 8.13 5.73
CA PHE A 303 4.12 6.70 5.60
C PHE A 303 4.33 6.36 4.14
N THR A 304 5.25 5.44 3.88
CA THR A 304 5.47 4.86 2.56
C THR A 304 5.68 3.35 2.69
N PRO A 305 5.29 2.54 1.69
CA PRO A 305 5.77 1.19 1.57
C PRO A 305 7.29 1.20 1.47
N ASP A 306 7.93 0.40 2.31
CA ASP A 306 9.37 0.22 2.33
C ASP A 306 9.85 -0.53 1.09
N GLN A 307 11.00 -0.14 0.56
CA GLN A 307 11.52 -0.73 -0.68
C GLN A 307 11.99 -2.19 -0.50
N GLY A 308 12.42 -2.56 0.70
CA GLY A 308 12.93 -3.90 1.00
C GLY A 308 11.82 -4.94 1.13
N ASP A 309 10.71 -4.58 1.80
CA ASP A 309 9.64 -5.54 2.12
C ASP A 309 8.21 -5.07 1.84
N GLY A 310 8.01 -3.89 1.26
CA GLY A 310 6.70 -3.36 0.87
C GLY A 310 5.78 -2.99 2.04
N ARG A 311 6.25 -3.10 3.30
CA ARG A 311 5.44 -2.72 4.47
C ARG A 311 5.39 -1.22 4.58
N TRP A 312 4.21 -0.68 4.90
CA TRP A 312 4.11 0.71 5.29
C TRP A 312 5.00 0.96 6.51
N ARG A 313 5.81 2.01 6.44
CA ARG A 313 6.71 2.45 7.50
C ARG A 313 6.70 3.96 7.58
N TYR A 314 7.03 4.47 8.75
CA TYR A 314 7.15 5.91 8.97
C TYR A 314 8.32 6.46 8.15
N TYR A 315 8.02 7.46 7.32
CA TYR A 315 8.99 8.22 6.56
C TYR A 315 9.49 9.37 7.42
N LEU A 316 10.59 9.12 8.13
CA LEU A 316 11.16 10.10 9.05
C LEU A 316 11.66 11.36 8.32
N ARG A 317 11.20 12.51 8.80
CA ARG A 317 11.72 13.84 8.46
C ARG A 317 12.52 14.39 9.65
N ASP A 318 13.77 14.78 9.45
CA ASP A 318 14.67 15.21 10.53
C ASP A 318 14.11 16.41 11.33
N ALA A 319 13.43 17.33 10.63
CA ALA A 319 12.77 18.47 11.23
C ALA A 319 11.71 18.10 12.29
N LEU A 320 11.13 16.90 12.18
CA LEU A 320 10.07 16.44 13.07
C LEU A 320 10.59 16.07 14.45
N LEU A 321 11.68 15.32 14.52
CA LEU A 321 12.34 14.97 15.77
C LEU A 321 12.97 16.21 16.42
N LEU A 322 13.58 17.09 15.62
CA LEU A 322 14.12 18.35 16.11
C LEU A 322 13.03 19.23 16.74
N GLY A 323 11.90 19.41 16.05
CA GLY A 323 10.76 20.18 16.57
C GLY A 323 10.20 19.59 17.86
N ALA A 324 10.07 18.26 17.94
CA ALA A 324 9.60 17.59 19.15
C ALA A 324 10.57 17.76 20.33
N VAL A 325 11.88 17.65 20.09
CA VAL A 325 12.90 17.86 21.13
C VAL A 325 12.82 19.31 21.66
N LEU A 326 12.86 20.30 20.77
CA LEU A 326 12.77 21.72 21.15
C LEU A 326 11.49 22.05 21.91
N ALA A 327 10.36 21.47 21.52
CA ALA A 327 9.07 21.67 22.19
C ALA A 327 9.00 21.04 23.60
N THR A 328 9.96 20.20 23.99
CA THR A 328 10.01 19.53 25.31
C THR A 328 11.04 20.12 26.27
N GLU A 329 11.80 21.14 25.84
CA GLU A 329 12.76 21.89 26.66
C GLU A 329 12.15 23.14 27.32
N HIS A 330 10.91 23.49 26.94
CA HIS A 330 10.11 24.58 27.50
C HIS A 330 8.92 24.03 28.30
#